data_AF-A0A329SDX5-F1
#
_entry.id   AF-A0A329SDX5-F1
#
_cell.length_a   1.000
_cell.length_b   1.000
_cell.length_c   1.000
_cell.angle_alpha   90.00
_cell.angle_beta   90.00
_cell.angle_gamma   90.00
#
_symmetry.space_group_name_H-M   'P 1'
#
loop_
_entity.id
_entity.type
_entity.pdbx_description
1 polymer ?
#
loop_
_entity_poly.entity_id
_entity_poly.type
_entity_poly.pdbx_seq_one_letter_code
_entity_poly.pdbx_strand_id
1 'polypeptide(L)'
;MMATFSSPGGRAALCFPSDGSWFQGYFICASSRAQLGLMGEEIPVDDCVACPDGGYQEYRLTVLHFAREKEVQLIVTKTGGDLCQLDGDAIHFQPSILLTDDKAVEAIEKYFPSIAERVDHDVSLLQECTVCFGDMEITALAFPS
;
A
#
# COMPACT_ATOMS: atom_id res chain seq x y z
N MET A 1 10.42 25.41 2.76
CA MET A 1 11.50 24.60 2.15
C MET A 1 11.00 23.18 2.16
N MET A 2 10.74 22.56 1.00
CA MET A 2 10.26 21.16 0.98
C MET A 2 11.36 20.23 1.48
N ALA A 3 10.98 19.23 2.26
CA ALA A 3 11.91 18.22 2.72
C ALA A 3 11.74 16.95 1.88
N THR A 4 12.79 16.55 1.18
CA THR A 4 12.78 15.35 0.36
C THR A 4 13.13 14.14 1.20
N PHE A 5 12.37 13.07 1.04
CA PHE A 5 12.64 11.74 1.59
C PHE A 5 12.98 10.78 0.46
N SER A 6 14.02 9.97 0.65
CA SER A 6 14.44 8.92 -0.27
C SER A 6 14.96 7.73 0.52
N SER A 7 14.67 6.52 0.03
CA SER A 7 15.14 5.27 0.60
C SER A 7 15.46 4.28 -0.52
N PRO A 8 16.72 3.83 -0.67
CA PRO A 8 17.08 2.83 -1.68
C PRO A 8 16.54 1.43 -1.36
N GLY A 9 15.85 1.26 -0.23
CA GLY A 9 15.22 0.00 0.14
C GLY A 9 14.61 0.02 1.54
N GLY A 10 13.66 -0.87 1.76
CA GLY A 10 12.96 -1.06 3.02
C GLY A 10 11.85 -2.10 2.85
N ARG A 11 11.11 -2.36 3.92
CA ARG A 11 10.00 -3.33 3.91
C ARG A 11 8.67 -2.62 3.96
N ALA A 12 7.76 -3.03 3.10
CA ALA A 12 6.37 -2.58 3.13
C ALA A 12 5.41 -3.76 3.39
N ALA A 13 4.32 -3.44 4.06
CA ALA A 13 3.17 -4.31 4.24
C ALA A 13 1.93 -3.55 3.77
N LEU A 14 1.13 -4.15 2.90
CA LEU A 14 -0.08 -3.58 2.32
C LEU A 14 -1.25 -4.55 2.54
N CYS A 15 -2.42 -4.02 2.88
CA CYS A 15 -3.67 -4.75 3.01
C CYS A 15 -4.70 -4.18 2.04
N PHE A 16 -5.25 -5.04 1.19
CA PHE A 16 -6.26 -4.74 0.18
C PHE A 16 -7.56 -5.46 0.55
N PRO A 17 -8.67 -4.75 0.80
CA PRO A 17 -10.00 -5.35 0.89
C PRO A 17 -10.46 -5.96 -0.44
N SER A 18 -11.50 -6.80 -0.39
CA SER A 18 -12.00 -7.55 -1.56
C SER A 18 -12.44 -6.69 -2.74
N ASP A 19 -12.93 -5.49 -2.48
CA ASP A 19 -13.38 -4.58 -3.53
C ASP A 19 -12.20 -3.95 -4.32
N GLY A 20 -10.98 -4.02 -3.79
CA GLY A 20 -9.79 -3.42 -4.39
C GLY A 20 -9.84 -1.89 -4.51
N SER A 21 -10.88 -1.23 -3.98
CA SER A 21 -11.12 0.20 -4.19
C SER A 21 -10.18 1.08 -3.37
N TRP A 22 -9.52 0.50 -2.38
CA TRP A 22 -8.46 1.14 -1.60
C TRP A 22 -7.50 0.11 -1.02
N PHE A 23 -6.40 0.57 -0.47
CA PHE A 23 -5.52 -0.22 0.38
C PHE A 23 -4.89 0.64 1.47
N GLN A 24 -4.52 0.00 2.57
CA GLN A 24 -3.76 0.65 3.64
C GLN A 24 -2.48 -0.13 3.92
N GLY A 25 -1.42 0.59 4.26
CA GLY A 25 -0.09 0.05 4.37
C GLY A 25 0.84 0.84 5.27
N TYR A 26 2.02 0.28 5.46
CA TYR A 26 3.15 1.01 6.01
C TYR A 26 4.44 0.58 5.35
N PHE A 27 5.41 1.48 5.37
CA PHE A 27 6.78 1.27 4.92
C PHE A 27 7.76 1.56 6.05
N ILE A 28 8.76 0.69 6.20
CA ILE A 28 9.86 0.86 7.16
C ILE A 28 11.17 0.95 6.39
N CYS A 29 11.79 2.13 6.40
CA CYS A 29 13.07 2.38 5.78
C CYS A 29 14.18 1.53 6.44
N ALA A 30 14.96 0.80 5.64
CA ALA A 30 16.01 -0.06 6.17
C ALA A 30 17.14 0.72 6.86
N SER A 31 17.55 1.86 6.29
CA SER A 31 18.70 2.64 6.74
C SER A 31 18.36 3.58 7.90
N SER A 32 17.25 4.32 7.80
CA SER A 32 16.88 5.35 8.79
C SER A 32 15.89 4.85 9.85
N ARG A 33 15.27 3.69 9.64
CA ARG A 33 14.12 3.20 10.42
C ARG A 33 12.91 4.13 10.44
N ALA A 34 12.90 5.17 9.59
CA ALA A 34 11.73 6.00 9.40
C ALA A 34 10.55 5.14 8.95
N GLN A 35 9.38 5.43 9.52
CA GLN A 35 8.13 4.78 9.19
C GLN A 35 7.26 5.74 8.39
N LEU A 36 6.67 5.24 7.31
CA LEU A 36 5.69 5.96 6.51
C LEU A 36 4.37 5.17 6.50
N GLY A 37 3.25 5.87 6.68
CA GLY A 37 1.92 5.34 6.43
C GLY A 37 1.58 5.44 4.95
N LEU A 38 0.85 4.47 4.44
CA LEU A 38 0.43 4.38 3.04
C LEU A 38 -1.08 4.20 3.00
N MET A 39 -1.76 5.01 2.18
CA MET A 39 -3.19 4.85 1.90
C MET A 39 -3.39 5.09 0.41
N GLY A 40 -3.79 4.06 -0.32
CA GLY A 40 -4.12 4.15 -1.73
C GLY A 40 -5.62 4.15 -1.92
N GLU A 41 -6.13 5.05 -2.75
CA GLU A 41 -7.53 5.08 -3.19
C GLU A 41 -7.57 4.92 -4.70
N GLU A 42 -8.37 3.99 -5.20
CA GLU A 42 -8.46 3.69 -6.63
C GLU A 42 -8.96 4.92 -7.40
N ILE A 43 -8.30 5.19 -8.53
CA ILE A 43 -8.74 6.16 -9.51
C ILE A 43 -9.46 5.39 -10.61
N PRO A 44 -10.73 5.72 -10.89
CA PRO A 44 -11.45 5.09 -11.99
C PRO A 44 -10.69 5.29 -13.31
N VAL A 45 -10.31 4.18 -13.94
CA VAL A 45 -9.76 4.16 -15.29
C VAL A 45 -10.87 3.81 -16.29
N ASP A 46 -10.71 4.25 -17.54
CA ASP A 46 -11.67 3.91 -18.60
C ASP A 46 -11.72 2.38 -18.80
N ASP A 47 -12.94 1.83 -18.91
CA ASP A 47 -13.20 0.41 -19.13
C ASP A 47 -12.42 -0.17 -20.33
N CYS A 48 -12.06 0.66 -21.30
CA CYS A 48 -11.26 0.24 -22.46
C CYS A 48 -9.80 -0.12 -22.11
N VAL A 49 -9.30 0.35 -20.97
CA VAL A 49 -7.92 0.14 -20.48
C VAL A 49 -7.90 -0.88 -19.33
N ALA A 50 -9.04 -1.08 -18.66
CA ALA A 50 -9.24 -2.14 -17.69
C ALA A 50 -9.23 -3.51 -18.39
N CYS A 51 -8.22 -4.34 -18.09
CA CYS A 51 -8.25 -5.73 -18.55
C CYS A 51 -9.28 -6.51 -17.71
N PRO A 52 -10.12 -7.38 -18.32
CA PRO A 52 -11.08 -8.23 -17.61
C PRO A 52 -10.47 -9.13 -16.53
N ASP A 53 -9.17 -9.44 -16.65
CA ASP A 53 -8.42 -10.30 -15.73
C ASP A 53 -7.71 -9.51 -14.61
N GLY A 54 -8.25 -8.34 -14.20
CA GLY A 54 -7.66 -7.50 -13.14
C GLY A 54 -6.50 -6.64 -13.62
N GLY A 55 -6.68 -6.01 -14.79
CA GLY A 55 -5.67 -5.19 -15.47
C GLY A 55 -5.22 -3.92 -14.74
N TYR A 56 -4.60 -3.03 -15.50
CA TYR A 56 -4.04 -1.75 -15.04
C TYR A 56 -5.00 -1.00 -14.10
N GLN A 57 -4.62 -0.88 -12.83
CA GLN A 57 -5.31 -0.04 -11.85
C GLN A 57 -4.41 1.13 -11.47
N GLU A 58 -5.01 2.31 -11.30
CA GLU A 58 -4.31 3.47 -10.76
C GLU A 58 -4.81 3.76 -9.34
N TYR A 59 -3.90 4.15 -8.47
CA TYR A 59 -4.22 4.59 -7.12
C TYR A 59 -3.65 5.98 -6.88
N ARG A 60 -4.46 6.84 -6.25
CA ARG A 60 -3.98 8.00 -5.53
C ARG A 60 -3.38 7.52 -4.22
N LEU A 61 -2.06 7.46 -4.16
CA LEU A 61 -1.33 7.08 -2.97
C LEU A 61 -1.04 8.32 -2.12
N THR A 62 -1.61 8.35 -0.92
CA THR A 62 -1.23 9.26 0.16
C THR A 62 -0.16 8.61 1.02
N VAL A 63 0.99 9.26 1.14
CA VAL A 63 2.11 8.84 1.99
C VAL A 63 2.22 9.78 3.17
N LEU A 64 2.06 9.26 4.39
CA LEU A 64 2.19 10.00 5.64
C LEU A 64 3.55 9.74 6.27
N HIS A 65 4.36 10.78 6.50
CA HIS A 65 5.57 10.66 7.29
C HIS A 65 5.27 10.86 8.77
N PHE A 66 5.13 9.77 9.54
CA PHE A 66 4.68 9.81 10.95
C PHE A 66 5.47 10.79 11.81
N ALA A 67 6.81 10.75 11.78
CA ALA A 67 7.63 11.64 12.61
C ALA A 67 7.54 13.13 12.25
N ARG A 68 7.01 13.48 11.07
CA ARG A 68 6.87 14.86 10.61
C ARG A 68 5.42 15.33 10.62
N GLU A 69 4.46 14.41 10.73
CA GLU A 69 3.03 14.68 10.58
C GLU A 69 2.73 15.43 9.28
N LYS A 70 3.40 15.03 8.19
CA LYS A 70 3.22 15.58 6.85
C LYS A 70 2.89 14.48 5.87
N GLU A 71 2.04 14.81 4.92
CA GLU A 71 1.65 13.90 3.84
C GLU A 71 2.02 14.45 2.47
N VAL A 72 2.16 13.55 1.51
CA VAL A 72 2.30 13.84 0.09
C VAL A 72 1.43 12.86 -0.69
N GLN A 73 0.90 13.30 -1.83
CA GLN A 73 0.13 12.46 -2.73
C GLN A 73 0.88 12.27 -4.05
N LEU A 74 0.79 11.06 -4.58
CA LEU A 74 1.29 10.70 -5.90
C LEU A 74 0.38 9.66 -6.53
N ILE A 75 0.53 9.45 -7.84
CA ILE A 75 -0.16 8.37 -8.54
C ILE A 75 0.78 7.18 -8.63
N VAL A 76 0.25 6.00 -8.32
CA VAL A 76 0.93 4.73 -8.54
C VAL A 76 0.03 3.80 -9.33
N THR A 77 0.64 2.94 -10.12
CA THR A 77 -0.03 1.91 -10.90
C THR A 77 0.11 0.59 -10.18
N LYS A 78 -0.97 -0.17 -10.07
CA LYS A 78 -0.93 -1.56 -9.59
C LYS A 78 -0.87 -2.49 -10.79
N THR A 79 0.13 -3.37 -10.78
CA THR A 79 0.36 -4.39 -11.80
C THR A 79 0.63 -5.74 -11.15
N GLY A 80 0.72 -6.80 -11.97
CA GLY A 80 1.04 -8.15 -11.48
C GLY A 80 -0.13 -8.93 -10.89
N GLY A 81 -1.37 -8.55 -11.22
CA GLY A 81 -2.59 -9.24 -10.76
C GLY A 81 -2.66 -9.29 -9.23
N ASP A 82 -2.75 -10.50 -8.70
CA ASP A 82 -2.85 -10.76 -7.26
C ASP A 82 -1.58 -10.36 -6.49
N LEU A 83 -0.41 -10.33 -7.14
CA LEU A 83 0.83 -10.03 -6.44
C LEU A 83 0.91 -8.56 -5.98
N CYS A 84 0.07 -7.65 -6.50
CA CYS A 84 -0.02 -6.25 -6.04
C CYS A 84 1.31 -5.49 -6.13
N GLN A 85 2.03 -5.59 -7.25
CA GLN A 85 3.18 -4.73 -7.51
C GLN A 85 2.70 -3.29 -7.68
N LEU A 86 3.33 -2.34 -6.99
CA LEU A 86 3.05 -0.91 -7.18
C LEU A 86 4.22 -0.23 -7.88
N ASP A 87 3.94 0.54 -8.92
CA ASP A 87 4.96 1.25 -9.69
C ASP A 87 4.54 2.70 -9.98
N GLY A 88 5.47 3.63 -9.78
CA GLY A 88 5.32 5.04 -10.11
C GLY A 88 6.66 5.77 -9.99
N ASP A 89 6.69 7.05 -10.40
CA ASP A 89 7.95 7.82 -10.53
C ASP A 89 8.81 7.84 -9.26
N ALA A 90 8.16 7.86 -8.09
CA ALA A 90 8.83 7.99 -6.80
C ALA A 90 8.80 6.73 -5.92
N ILE A 91 7.99 5.72 -6.28
CA ILE A 91 7.74 4.53 -5.45
C ILE A 91 7.71 3.30 -6.34
N HIS A 92 8.49 2.30 -5.94
CA HIS A 92 8.44 0.96 -6.50
C HIS A 92 8.29 -0.04 -5.35
N PHE A 93 7.24 -0.86 -5.39
CA PHE A 93 6.97 -1.92 -4.42
C PHE A 93 6.95 -3.26 -5.12
N GLN A 94 7.88 -4.14 -4.73
CA GLN A 94 7.95 -5.51 -5.20
C GLN A 94 7.45 -6.47 -4.11
N PRO A 95 6.27 -7.08 -4.28
CA PRO A 95 5.76 -8.10 -3.38
C PRO A 95 6.67 -9.34 -3.35
N SER A 96 6.83 -9.91 -2.16
CA SER A 96 7.60 -11.14 -1.92
C SER A 96 6.76 -12.23 -1.23
N ILE A 97 5.71 -11.83 -0.51
CA ILE A 97 4.78 -12.71 0.20
C ILE A 97 3.37 -12.17 -0.02
N LEU A 98 2.45 -13.07 -0.33
CA LEU A 98 1.02 -12.82 -0.44
C LEU A 98 0.31 -13.75 0.54
N LEU A 99 -0.57 -13.18 1.38
CA LEU A 99 -1.40 -13.91 2.34
C LEU A 99 -2.88 -13.67 2.00
N THR A 100 -3.64 -14.76 1.99
CA THR A 100 -5.10 -14.82 1.84
C THR A 100 -5.71 -15.63 2.96
N ASP A 101 -7.04 -15.63 3.04
CA ASP A 101 -7.82 -16.48 3.95
C ASP A 101 -7.35 -16.31 5.41
N ASP A 102 -7.26 -17.40 6.16
CA ASP A 102 -6.86 -17.38 7.58
C ASP A 102 -5.51 -16.68 7.82
N LYS A 103 -4.57 -16.74 6.87
CA LYS A 103 -3.27 -16.06 7.01
C LYS A 103 -3.39 -14.55 6.85
N ALA A 104 -4.33 -14.08 6.03
CA ALA A 104 -4.63 -12.66 5.93
C ALA A 104 -5.23 -12.16 7.24
N VAL A 105 -6.19 -12.90 7.81
CA VAL A 105 -6.82 -12.57 9.10
C VAL A 105 -5.76 -12.40 10.20
N GLU A 106 -4.88 -13.40 10.37
CA GLU A 106 -3.79 -13.35 11.36
C GLU A 106 -2.88 -12.13 11.17
N ALA A 107 -2.58 -11.77 9.93
CA ALA A 107 -1.74 -10.63 9.61
C ALA A 107 -2.48 -9.30 9.86
N ILE A 108 -3.76 -9.20 9.53
CA ILE A 108 -4.57 -7.99 9.71
C ILE A 108 -4.72 -7.66 11.19
N GLU A 109 -5.09 -8.65 12.01
CA GLU A 109 -5.19 -8.49 13.47
C GLU A 109 -3.89 -7.99 14.10
N LYS A 110 -2.75 -8.43 13.56
CA LYS A 110 -1.44 -8.10 14.13
C LYS A 110 -0.86 -6.78 13.64
N TYR A 111 -1.02 -6.48 12.36
CA TYR A 111 -0.29 -5.40 11.68
C TYR A 111 -1.18 -4.27 11.19
N PHE A 112 -2.49 -4.50 11.07
CA PHE A 112 -3.48 -3.55 10.56
C PHE A 112 -4.69 -3.44 11.51
N PRO A 113 -4.49 -3.12 12.80
CA PRO A 113 -5.57 -3.10 13.78
C PRO A 113 -6.71 -2.15 13.41
N SER A 114 -6.42 -1.04 12.73
CA SER A 114 -7.47 -0.12 12.25
C SER A 114 -8.41 -0.73 11.21
N ILE A 115 -7.93 -1.70 10.42
CA ILE A 115 -8.77 -2.43 9.47
C ILE A 115 -9.64 -3.44 10.22
N ALA A 116 -9.04 -4.20 11.14
CA ALA A 116 -9.77 -5.16 11.98
C ALA A 116 -10.89 -4.47 12.79
N GLU A 117 -10.58 -3.35 13.44
CA GLU A 117 -11.54 -2.55 14.21
C GLU A 117 -12.69 -2.01 13.33
N ARG A 118 -12.39 -1.59 12.09
CA ARG A 118 -13.39 -1.03 11.17
C ARG A 118 -14.46 -2.04 10.76
N VAL A 119 -14.15 -3.33 10.78
CA VAL A 119 -15.08 -4.43 10.49
C VAL A 119 -15.51 -5.19 11.75
N ASP A 120 -15.29 -4.62 12.94
CA ASP A 120 -15.60 -5.25 14.24
C ASP A 120 -15.02 -6.67 14.37
N HIS A 121 -13.80 -6.87 13.85
CA HIS A 121 -13.10 -8.15 13.83
C HIS A 121 -13.89 -9.28 13.14
N ASP A 122 -14.78 -8.96 12.19
CA ASP A 122 -15.51 -9.96 11.42
C ASP A 122 -14.55 -10.75 10.52
N VAL A 123 -14.27 -11.99 10.93
CA VAL A 123 -13.36 -12.91 10.26
C VAL A 123 -13.76 -13.15 8.80
N SER A 124 -15.05 -13.18 8.47
CA SER A 124 -15.51 -13.44 7.10
C SER A 124 -15.11 -12.29 6.15
N LEU A 125 -15.19 -11.05 6.63
CA LEU A 125 -14.76 -9.86 5.89
C LEU A 125 -13.23 -9.74 5.83
N LEU A 126 -12.52 -10.21 6.87
CA LEU A 126 -11.07 -10.21 6.89
C LEU A 126 -10.45 -11.28 5.99
N GLN A 127 -11.10 -12.45 5.85
CA GLN A 127 -10.66 -13.52 4.94
C GLN A 127 -10.73 -13.10 3.47
N GLU A 128 -11.61 -12.15 3.15
CA GLU A 128 -11.75 -11.57 1.82
C GLU A 128 -10.61 -10.58 1.45
N CYS A 129 -9.78 -10.20 2.42
CA CYS A 129 -8.66 -9.30 2.20
C CYS A 129 -7.42 -10.03 1.68
N THR A 130 -6.61 -9.33 0.89
CA THR A 130 -5.26 -9.76 0.48
C THR A 130 -4.21 -8.93 1.19
N VAL A 131 -3.24 -9.59 1.82
CA VAL A 131 -2.12 -8.91 2.49
C VAL A 131 -0.80 -9.23 1.78
N CYS A 132 -0.10 -8.19 1.34
CA CYS A 132 1.16 -8.30 0.63
C CYS A 132 2.31 -7.74 1.48
N PHE A 133 3.40 -8.49 1.57
CA PHE A 133 4.67 -8.02 2.13
C PHE A 133 5.75 -8.03 1.07
N GLY A 134 6.57 -6.99 1.04
CA GLY A 134 7.56 -6.84 -0.02
C GLY A 134 8.63 -5.82 0.29
N ASP A 135 9.53 -5.70 -0.67
CA ASP A 135 10.54 -4.66 -0.68
C ASP A 135 9.98 -3.41 -1.35
N MET A 136 10.32 -2.24 -0.82
CA MET A 136 9.91 -0.97 -1.40
C MET A 136 11.10 -0.01 -1.49
N GLU A 137 11.19 0.64 -2.63
CA GLU A 137 12.14 1.70 -2.91
C GLU A 137 11.39 3.02 -3.06
N ILE A 138 11.99 4.09 -2.53
CA ILE A 138 11.44 5.44 -2.59
C ILE A 138 12.54 6.36 -3.12
N THR A 139 12.38 6.89 -4.33
CA THR A 139 13.45 7.67 -4.97
C THR A 139 13.45 9.13 -4.51
N ALA A 140 12.28 9.79 -4.51
CA ALA A 140 12.15 11.18 -4.05
C ALA A 140 10.69 11.55 -3.72
N LEU A 141 10.35 11.62 -2.43
CA LEU A 141 9.08 12.18 -1.95
C LEU A 141 9.30 13.56 -1.34
N ALA A 142 8.65 14.59 -1.88
CA ALA A 142 8.74 15.95 -1.38
C ALA A 142 7.61 16.26 -0.40
N PHE A 143 7.92 16.31 0.90
CA PHE A 143 6.96 16.70 1.92
C PHE A 143 6.91 18.23 2.09
N PRO A 144 5.72 18.82 2.29
CA PRO A 144 5.60 20.24 2.61
C PRO A 144 6.27 20.55 3.97
N SER A 145 6.84 21.75 4.08
CA SER A 145 7.39 22.25 5.36
C SER A 145 6.34 22.42 6.44
#